data_AF-A0A2G5E334-F1
#
_entry.id   AF-A0A2G5E334-F1
#
_cell.length_a   1.000
_cell.length_b   1.000
_cell.length_c   1.000
_cell.angle_alpha   90.00
_cell.angle_beta   90.00
_cell.angle_gamma   90.00
#
_symmetry.space_group_name_H-M   'P 1'
#
loop_
_entity.id
_entity.type
_entity.pdbx_description
1 polymer ?
#
loop_
_entity_poly.entity_id
_entity_poly.type
_entity_poly.pdbx_seq_one_letter_code
_entity_poly.pdbx_strand_id
1 'polypeptide(L)'
;MLNGEQIGGRKRSSFYYDLWNIKYLRKFKWDDLTAETAHQNAEREQKSALELAAAKRDRDAYRNQVDMSRQISAKAERLAKKQKVNPDSDVTTIIRQELKVIRKFPQTQPFTESSSHKKSQLSKDILAGVFSSS
;
A
#
# COMPACT_ATOMS: atom_id res chain seq x y z
N MET A 1 -4.82 16.09 56.31
CA MET A 1 -4.95 14.63 56.07
C MET A 1 -5.61 14.50 54.71
N LEU A 2 -4.87 14.06 53.68
CA LEU A 2 -5.22 14.31 52.28
C LEU A 2 -6.58 13.72 51.82
N ASN A 3 -7.06 12.65 52.47
CA ASN A 3 -8.35 12.05 52.16
C ASN A 3 -9.48 12.75 52.92
N GLY A 4 -10.52 13.15 52.21
CA GLY A 4 -11.64 13.92 52.76
C GLY A 4 -11.40 15.44 52.80
N GLU A 5 -10.29 15.92 52.24
CA GLU A 5 -10.06 17.35 52.01
C GLU A 5 -10.64 17.76 50.64
N GLN A 6 -11.21 18.96 50.55
CA GLN A 6 -11.65 19.50 49.26
C GLN A 6 -10.46 19.62 48.31
N ILE A 7 -10.68 19.30 47.03
CA ILE A 7 -9.67 19.50 45.96
C ILE A 7 -9.16 20.94 45.92
N GLY A 8 -9.99 21.88 46.35
CA GLY A 8 -9.71 23.31 46.35
C GLY A 8 -10.04 23.96 45.01
N GLY A 9 -9.53 25.18 44.79
CA GLY A 9 -9.79 25.98 43.59
C GLY A 9 -10.86 27.05 43.78
N ARG A 10 -11.28 27.67 42.67
CA ARG A 10 -12.29 28.74 42.71
C ARG A 10 -13.68 28.14 42.88
N LYS A 11 -14.58 28.85 43.59
CA LYS A 11 -16.01 28.47 43.78
C LYS A 11 -16.77 28.11 42.50
N ARG A 12 -16.31 28.63 41.35
CA ARG A 12 -16.92 28.39 40.03
C ARG A 12 -16.30 27.21 39.27
N SER A 13 -15.23 26.59 39.79
CA SER A 13 -14.63 25.44 39.14
C SER A 13 -15.49 24.19 39.36
N SER A 14 -15.47 23.27 38.40
CA SER A 14 -16.26 22.02 38.47
C SER A 14 -15.91 21.17 39.69
N PHE A 15 -14.68 21.27 40.19
CA PHE A 15 -14.14 20.40 41.23
C PHE A 15 -14.20 21.02 42.63
N TYR A 16 -14.84 22.19 42.79
CA TYR A 16 -14.80 22.95 44.05
C TYR A 16 -15.43 22.19 45.23
N TYR A 17 -16.50 21.43 44.98
CA TYR A 17 -17.18 20.62 45.98
C TYR A 17 -16.67 19.18 46.06
N ASP A 18 -15.76 18.80 45.17
CA ASP A 18 -15.21 17.44 45.13
C ASP A 18 -14.16 17.25 46.22
N LEU A 19 -14.18 16.09 46.86
CA LEU A 19 -13.24 15.72 47.92
C LEU A 19 -12.17 14.77 47.36
N TRP A 20 -10.94 14.92 47.81
CA TRP A 20 -9.88 13.96 47.58
C TRP A 20 -10.23 12.62 48.23
N ASN A 21 -10.26 11.55 47.44
CA ASN A 21 -10.36 10.18 47.92
C ASN A 21 -9.32 9.32 47.19
N ILE A 22 -8.12 9.27 47.76
CA ILE A 22 -6.99 8.56 47.17
C ILE A 22 -6.79 7.26 47.95
N LYS A 23 -7.02 6.13 47.27
CA LYS A 23 -6.77 4.79 47.81
C LYS A 23 -5.50 4.22 47.18
N TYR A 24 -4.48 3.97 47.99
CA TYR A 24 -3.30 3.24 47.54
C TYR A 24 -3.66 1.76 47.34
N LEU A 25 -3.73 1.36 46.08
CA LEU A 25 -3.88 -0.04 45.70
C LEU A 25 -2.48 -0.64 45.54
N ARG A 26 -2.11 -1.54 46.45
CA ARG A 26 -0.79 -2.19 46.42
C ARG A 26 -0.63 -2.98 45.12
N LYS A 27 0.48 -2.72 44.39
CA LYS A 27 0.81 -3.30 43.06
C LYS A 27 -0.06 -2.82 41.89
N PHE A 28 -0.95 -1.86 42.07
CA PHE A 28 -1.76 -1.30 40.99
C PHE A 28 -1.04 -0.10 40.36
N LYS A 29 -0.90 -0.10 39.04
CA LYS A 29 -0.25 0.97 38.30
C LYS A 29 -1.28 1.80 37.53
N TRP A 30 -0.91 3.03 37.19
CA TRP A 30 -1.73 3.89 36.32
C TRP A 30 -2.00 3.23 34.95
N ASP A 31 -1.04 2.47 34.44
CA ASP A 31 -1.18 1.71 33.20
C ASP A 31 -2.33 0.71 33.27
N ASP A 32 -2.55 0.06 34.42
CA ASP A 32 -3.65 -0.90 34.61
C ASP A 32 -5.03 -0.21 34.58
N LEU A 33 -5.11 1.05 35.04
CA LEU A 33 -6.34 1.85 35.00
C LEU A 33 -6.65 2.32 33.58
N THR A 34 -5.62 2.68 32.82
CA THR A 34 -5.77 3.26 31.48
C THR A 34 -5.70 2.23 30.36
N ALA A 35 -5.34 0.98 30.65
CA ALA A 35 -5.16 -0.09 29.68
C ALA A 35 -6.35 -0.25 28.73
N GLU A 36 -7.58 -0.26 29.27
CA GLU A 36 -8.80 -0.38 28.47
C GLU A 36 -9.01 0.82 27.55
N THR A 37 -8.81 2.04 28.06
CA THR A 37 -8.95 3.26 27.24
C THR A 37 -7.88 3.32 26.15
N ALA A 38 -6.64 2.93 26.47
CA ALA A 38 -5.55 2.85 25.52
C ALA A 38 -5.83 1.81 24.42
N HIS A 39 -6.36 0.64 24.79
CA HIS A 39 -6.77 -0.40 23.86
C HIS A 39 -7.87 0.08 22.91
N GLN A 40 -8.95 0.66 23.43
CA GLN A 40 -10.04 1.23 22.63
C GLN A 40 -9.56 2.34 21.69
N ASN A 41 -8.62 3.18 22.15
CA ASN A 41 -8.03 4.23 21.31
C ASN A 41 -7.19 3.64 20.18
N ALA A 42 -6.37 2.62 20.47
CA ALA A 42 -5.56 1.94 19.47
C ALA A 42 -6.44 1.24 18.42
N GLU A 43 -7.51 0.55 18.83
CA GLU A 43 -8.47 -0.05 17.89
C GLU A 43 -9.14 1.00 17.00
N ARG A 44 -9.52 2.15 17.57
CA ARG A 44 -10.12 3.24 16.80
C ARG A 44 -9.14 3.80 15.78
N GLU A 45 -7.90 4.03 16.19
CA GLU A 45 -6.84 4.53 15.30
C GLU A 45 -6.56 3.53 14.16
N GLN A 46 -6.50 2.24 14.47
CA GLN A 46 -6.34 1.19 13.46
C GLN A 46 -7.48 1.18 12.44
N LYS A 47 -8.73 1.32 12.89
CA LYS A 47 -9.91 1.40 12.01
C LYS A 47 -9.84 2.65 11.12
N SER A 48 -9.58 3.82 11.70
CA SER A 48 -9.45 5.07 10.94
C SER A 48 -8.28 5.02 9.94
N ALA A 49 -7.16 4.40 10.30
CA ALA A 49 -6.01 4.25 9.41
C ALA A 49 -6.34 3.32 8.22
N LEU A 50 -7.11 2.24 8.46
CA LEU A 50 -7.57 1.34 7.40
C LEU A 50 -8.49 2.04 6.41
N GLU A 51 -9.47 2.80 6.92
CA GLU A 51 -10.39 3.59 6.10
C GLU A 51 -9.63 4.63 5.25
N LEU A 52 -8.70 5.35 5.87
CA LEU A 52 -7.86 6.32 5.17
C LEU A 52 -6.98 5.66 4.10
N ALA A 53 -6.47 4.46 4.37
CA ALA A 53 -5.67 3.71 3.39
C ALA A 53 -6.49 3.26 2.19
N ALA A 54 -7.75 2.83 2.40
CA ALA A 54 -8.67 2.50 1.31
C ALA A 54 -8.96 3.74 0.45
N ALA A 55 -9.35 4.86 1.06
CA ALA A 55 -9.63 6.10 0.34
C ALA A 55 -8.40 6.63 -0.43
N LYS A 56 -7.20 6.49 0.13
CA LYS A 56 -5.95 6.85 -0.56
C LYS A 56 -5.71 5.99 -1.79
N ARG A 57 -5.93 4.67 -1.71
CA ARG A 57 -5.80 3.78 -2.87
C ARG A 57 -6.75 4.18 -4.00
N ASP A 58 -8.01 4.47 -3.68
CA ASP A 58 -9.00 4.88 -4.68
C ASP A 58 -8.64 6.22 -5.33
N ARG A 59 -8.21 7.19 -4.52
CA ARG A 59 -7.74 8.51 -5.00
C ARG A 59 -6.55 8.37 -5.94
N ASP A 60 -5.55 7.59 -5.56
CA ASP A 60 -4.31 7.46 -6.32
C ASP A 60 -4.56 6.67 -7.62
N ALA A 61 -5.43 5.65 -7.59
CA ALA A 61 -5.89 4.96 -8.78
C ALA A 61 -6.57 5.92 -9.77
N TYR A 62 -7.48 6.78 -9.29
CA TYR A 62 -8.12 7.79 -10.12
C TYR A 62 -7.11 8.78 -10.71
N ARG A 63 -6.17 9.27 -9.88
CA ARG A 63 -5.13 10.20 -10.34
C ARG A 63 -4.32 9.62 -11.49
N ASN A 64 -3.89 8.37 -11.34
CA ASN A 64 -3.14 7.64 -12.36
C ASN A 64 -3.95 7.48 -13.66
N GLN A 65 -5.23 7.13 -13.57
CA GLN A 65 -6.10 7.00 -14.74
C GLN A 65 -6.29 8.34 -15.49
N VAL A 66 -6.48 9.44 -14.75
CA VAL A 66 -6.58 10.79 -15.34
C VAL A 66 -5.29 11.17 -16.05
N ASP A 67 -4.13 10.93 -15.43
CA ASP A 67 -2.84 11.27 -16.04
C ASP A 67 -2.56 10.40 -17.28
N MET A 68 -2.91 9.11 -17.25
CA MET A 68 -2.83 8.22 -18.42
C MET A 68 -3.74 8.69 -19.55
N SER A 69 -4.99 9.07 -19.25
CA SER A 69 -5.94 9.59 -20.24
C SER A 69 -5.42 10.87 -20.91
N ARG A 70 -4.86 11.80 -20.13
CA ARG A 70 -4.21 13.02 -20.66
C ARG A 70 -3.02 12.71 -21.57
N GLN A 71 -2.22 11.71 -21.21
CA GLN A 71 -1.09 11.29 -22.05
C GLN A 71 -1.56 10.65 -23.36
N ILE A 72 -2.60 9.81 -23.31
CA ILE A 72 -3.17 9.16 -24.50
C ILE A 72 -3.77 10.20 -25.43
N SER A 73 -4.55 11.15 -24.92
CA SER A 73 -5.16 12.21 -25.73
C SER A 73 -4.11 13.11 -26.40
N ALA A 74 -3.08 13.52 -25.65
CA ALA A 74 -1.96 14.30 -26.20
C ALA A 74 -1.19 13.53 -27.29
N LYS A 75 -0.98 12.21 -27.11
CA LYS A 75 -0.36 11.37 -28.14
C LYS A 75 -1.24 11.28 -29.39
N ALA A 76 -2.53 11.03 -29.23
CA ALA A 76 -3.48 10.95 -30.33
C ALA A 76 -3.55 12.27 -31.13
N GLU A 77 -3.60 13.41 -30.44
CA GLU A 77 -3.58 14.73 -31.08
C GLU A 77 -2.29 14.96 -31.88
N ARG A 78 -1.13 14.57 -31.34
CA ARG A 78 0.16 14.66 -32.05
C ARG A 78 0.20 13.77 -33.29
N LEU A 79 -0.33 12.56 -33.21
CA LEU A 79 -0.42 11.65 -34.36
C LEU A 79 -1.36 12.20 -35.44
N ALA A 80 -2.53 12.71 -35.05
CA ALA A 80 -3.47 13.33 -35.98
C ALA A 80 -2.88 14.56 -36.70
N LYS A 81 -2.13 15.40 -35.97
CA LYS A 81 -1.41 16.54 -36.59
C LYS A 81 -0.34 16.08 -37.58
N LYS A 82 0.40 15.01 -37.27
CA LYS A 82 1.41 14.44 -38.19
C LYS A 82 0.78 13.86 -39.46
N GLN A 83 -0.32 13.11 -39.35
CA GLN A 83 -1.02 12.53 -40.50
C GLN A 83 -1.58 13.60 -41.45
N LYS A 84 -2.05 14.75 -40.92
CA LYS A 84 -2.51 15.88 -41.75
C LYS A 84 -1.38 16.58 -42.52
N VAL A 85 -0.13 16.44 -42.08
CA VAL A 85 1.04 17.11 -42.70
C VAL A 85 1.73 16.23 -43.75
N ASN A 86 1.55 14.90 -43.72
CA ASN A 86 2.07 13.96 -44.72
C ASN A 86 1.03 12.86 -45.01
N PRO A 87 0.21 12.99 -46.07
CA PRO A 87 -0.79 11.98 -46.43
C PRO A 87 -0.23 10.75 -47.19
N ASP A 88 1.01 10.77 -47.67
CA ASP A 88 1.48 9.82 -48.72
C ASP A 88 2.52 8.75 -48.29
N SER A 89 2.85 8.52 -47.01
CA SER A 89 4.03 7.68 -46.64
C SER A 89 3.84 6.37 -45.85
N ASP A 90 2.66 5.98 -45.36
CA ASP A 90 2.66 5.29 -44.04
C ASP A 90 2.08 3.86 -43.91
N VAL A 91 1.84 3.08 -44.98
CA VAL A 91 1.43 1.66 -44.76
C VAL A 91 2.64 0.74 -44.54
N THR A 92 3.80 1.02 -45.13
CA THR A 92 4.97 0.12 -45.12
C THR A 92 5.97 0.37 -43.98
N THR A 93 5.92 1.53 -43.32
CA THR A 93 6.93 1.92 -42.30
C THR A 93 6.54 1.53 -40.88
N ILE A 94 5.25 1.43 -40.57
CA ILE A 94 4.73 1.17 -39.22
C ILE A 94 5.10 -0.24 -38.74
N ILE A 95 4.88 -1.27 -39.57
CA ILE A 95 5.17 -2.68 -39.26
C ILE A 95 6.66 -2.92 -38.96
N ARG A 96 7.58 -2.12 -39.54
CA ARG A 96 9.03 -2.28 -39.35
C ARG A 96 9.56 -1.67 -38.05
N GLN A 97 8.83 -0.76 -37.42
CA GLN A 97 9.31 -0.04 -36.24
C GLN A 97 9.01 -0.77 -34.91
N GLU A 98 8.17 -1.81 -34.92
CA GLU A 98 7.62 -2.40 -33.70
C GLU A 98 8.55 -3.37 -32.95
N LEU A 99 9.66 -3.84 -33.55
CA LEU A 99 10.54 -4.82 -32.89
C LEU A 99 12.04 -4.53 -33.05
N LYS A 100 12.45 -3.25 -33.01
CA LYS A 100 13.88 -2.95 -32.91
C LYS A 100 14.28 -2.91 -31.44
N VAL A 101 14.80 -4.03 -30.93
CA VAL A 101 15.41 -4.14 -29.60
C VAL A 101 16.65 -3.24 -29.56
N ILE A 102 16.52 -2.06 -28.96
CA ILE A 102 17.54 -0.99 -28.98
C ILE A 102 18.76 -1.33 -28.09
N ARG A 103 18.67 -2.31 -27.19
CA ARG A 103 19.77 -2.68 -26.28
C ARG A 103 19.89 -4.19 -26.10
N LYS A 104 21.06 -4.74 -26.41
CA LYS A 104 21.46 -6.09 -26.00
C LYS A 104 22.32 -5.95 -24.75
N PHE A 105 21.77 -6.28 -23.58
CA PHE A 105 22.56 -6.40 -22.36
C PHE A 105 23.31 -7.74 -22.41
N PRO A 106 24.62 -7.82 -22.12
CA PRO A 106 25.31 -9.09 -22.04
C PRO A 106 24.74 -9.89 -20.86
N GLN A 107 23.92 -10.89 -21.17
CA GLN A 107 23.46 -11.85 -20.17
C GLN A 107 24.53 -12.94 -20.04
N THR A 108 25.04 -13.14 -18.83
CA THR A 108 25.85 -14.31 -18.50
C THR A 108 24.98 -15.55 -18.67
N GLN A 109 25.43 -16.50 -19.49
CA GLN A 109 24.76 -17.79 -19.65
C GLN A 109 24.70 -18.49 -18.29
N PRO A 110 23.56 -19.10 -17.92
CA PRO A 110 23.46 -19.84 -16.67
C PRO A 110 24.46 -20.99 -16.67
N PHE A 111 25.23 -21.11 -15.59
CA PHE A 111 26.22 -22.16 -15.41
C PHE A 111 25.50 -23.51 -15.28
N THR A 112 25.62 -24.37 -16.30
CA THR A 112 25.19 -25.76 -16.22
C THR A 112 26.33 -26.58 -15.62
N GLU A 113 26.17 -27.03 -14.38
CA GLU A 113 27.08 -28.02 -13.79
C GLU A 113 27.11 -29.27 -14.68
N SER A 114 28.29 -29.62 -15.18
CA SER A 114 28.59 -30.94 -15.72
C SER A 114 28.79 -31.93 -14.58
N SER A 115 27.73 -32.20 -13.81
CA SER A 115 27.71 -33.29 -12.84
C SER A 115 26.75 -34.38 -13.32
N SER A 116 27.32 -35.54 -13.60
CA SER A 116 26.71 -36.71 -14.21
C SER A 116 25.72 -37.47 -13.30
N HIS A 117 24.91 -36.76 -12.53
CA HIS A 117 23.80 -37.34 -11.77
C HIS A 117 22.49 -36.74 -12.23
N LYS A 118 21.87 -37.41 -13.21
CA LYS A 118 20.47 -37.15 -13.59
C LYS A 118 19.61 -37.41 -12.36
N LYS A 119 19.25 -36.36 -11.62
CA LYS A 119 18.15 -36.43 -10.65
C LYS A 119 16.89 -36.82 -11.41
N SER A 120 16.15 -37.81 -10.91
CA SER A 120 14.88 -38.25 -11.50
C SER A 120 13.88 -37.10 -11.42
N GLN A 121 13.85 -36.24 -12.44
CA GLN A 121 12.83 -35.21 -12.55
C GLN A 121 11.55 -35.87 -13.06
N LEU A 122 10.47 -35.74 -12.29
CA LEU A 122 9.11 -36.04 -12.74
C LEU A 122 8.81 -35.20 -13.99
N SER A 123 8.01 -35.74 -14.91
CA SER A 123 7.67 -35.02 -16.14
C SER A 123 6.95 -33.71 -15.81
N LYS A 124 7.23 -32.67 -16.60
CA LYS A 124 6.64 -31.35 -16.42
C LYS A 124 5.10 -31.39 -16.51
N ASP A 125 4.57 -32.32 -17.29
CA ASP A 125 3.13 -32.51 -17.48
C ASP A 125 2.44 -33.03 -16.20
N ILE A 126 3.13 -33.89 -15.42
CA ILE A 126 2.62 -34.36 -14.12
C ILE A 126 2.57 -33.19 -13.12
N LEU A 127 3.62 -32.37 -13.09
CA LEU A 127 3.66 -31.19 -12.22
C LEU A 127 2.58 -30.17 -12.62
N ALA A 128 2.38 -29.96 -13.92
CA ALA A 128 1.35 -29.05 -14.42
C ALA A 128 -0.05 -29.47 -13.95
N GLY A 129 -0.40 -30.76 -14.04
CA GLY A 129 -1.72 -31.27 -13.62
C GLY A 129 -2.03 -31.10 -12.13
N VAL A 130 -1.02 -31.10 -11.26
CA VAL A 130 -1.20 -30.93 -9.80
C VAL A 130 -1.34 -29.46 -9.42
N PHE A 131 -0.61 -28.56 -10.08
CA PHE A 131 -0.60 -27.13 -9.73
C PHE A 131 -1.60 -26.28 -10.54
N SER A 132 -2.16 -26.81 -11.64
CA SER A 132 -3.19 -26.11 -12.42
C SER A 132 -4.63 -26.46 -12.04
N SER A 133 -4.84 -27.36 -11.06
CA SER A 133 -6.16 -27.67 -10.53
C SER A 133 -6.48 -26.80 -9.30
N SER A 134 -6.88 -25.56 -9.54
CA SER A 134 -7.68 -24.72 -8.63
C SER A 134 -8.43 -23.69 -9.45
#